data_AF-A0A4R2HKQ6-F1
#
_entry.id   AF-A0A4R2HKQ6-F1
#
_cell.length_a   1.000
_cell.length_b   1.000
_cell.length_c   1.000
_cell.angle_alpha   90.00
_cell.angle_beta   90.00
_cell.angle_gamma   90.00
#
_symmetry.space_group_name_H-M   'P 1'
#
loop_
_entity.id
_entity.type
_entity.pdbx_description
1 polymer ?
#
loop_
_entity_poly.entity_id
_entity_poly.type
_entity_poly.pdbx_seq_one_letter_code
_entity_poly.pdbx_strand_id
1 'polypeptide(L)'
;MSAIPLGVRPALLLGVPNRITLVRTVVAMVIAAIAFRTGALSWLVIGYAAYWIGDMADGAVARYRNEESVAGAVFDIVCDRACSFLLAAAFMATFPATIGPLAIFLVQFGVLDKMLSLAFLLWPGTLSPNYFYKVDRPIWLWNWSKPAKAVNTAAVVISLIVAHHTGAHWFPYGIAIGALVVKVASTYRLLTILRGRRPAVPALAA
;
A
#
# COMPACT_ATOMS: atom_id res chain seq x y z
N MET A 1 29.27 6.13 23.78
CA MET A 1 27.79 6.08 23.69
C MET A 1 27.45 5.61 22.28
N SER A 2 27.03 4.35 22.15
CA SER A 2 26.61 3.78 20.85
C SER A 2 25.39 4.57 20.38
N ALA A 3 25.52 5.28 19.25
CA ALA A 3 24.41 5.96 18.63
C ALA A 3 23.36 4.91 18.26
N ILE A 4 22.22 4.93 18.94
CA ILE A 4 21.06 4.10 18.58
C ILE A 4 20.81 4.34 17.09
N PRO A 5 20.82 3.29 16.23
CA PRO A 5 20.52 3.46 14.82
C PRO A 5 19.17 4.18 14.69
N LEU A 6 19.09 5.17 13.80
CA LEU A 6 17.94 6.06 13.53
C LEU A 6 16.61 5.36 13.17
N GLY A 7 16.46 4.04 13.37
CA GLY A 7 15.31 3.24 12.98
C GLY A 7 14.07 3.41 13.86
N VAL A 8 14.20 3.73 15.15
CA VAL A 8 13.06 3.93 16.05
C VAL A 8 13.33 5.12 16.95
N ARG A 9 12.74 6.27 16.63
CA ARG A 9 12.66 7.41 17.56
C ARG A 9 11.37 7.23 18.38
N PRO A 10 11.43 6.84 19.67
CA PRO A 10 10.21 6.52 20.44
C PRO A 10 9.20 7.68 20.48
N ALA A 11 9.69 8.92 20.52
CA ALA A 11 8.85 10.11 20.45
C ALA A 11 7.99 10.19 19.18
N LEU A 12 8.48 9.67 18.05
CA LEU A 12 7.76 9.67 16.77
C LEU A 12 6.73 8.52 16.68
N LEU A 13 6.81 7.50 17.53
CA LEU A 13 5.79 6.45 17.58
C LEU A 13 4.41 7.04 17.89
N LEU A 14 4.37 8.05 18.75
CA LEU A 14 3.17 8.81 19.12
C LEU A 14 3.08 10.16 18.39
N GLY A 15 3.86 10.34 17.32
CA GLY A 15 3.86 11.54 16.48
C GLY A 15 2.50 11.76 15.81
N VAL A 16 2.28 12.97 15.30
CA VAL A 16 1.00 13.35 14.68
C VAL A 16 0.65 12.44 13.48
N PRO A 17 1.59 12.11 12.56
CA PRO A 17 1.32 11.21 11.44
C PRO A 17 0.80 9.84 11.89
N ASN A 18 1.47 9.20 12.85
CA ASN A 18 1.05 7.87 13.31
C ASN A 18 -0.31 7.89 14.01
N ARG A 19 -0.69 8.99 14.67
CA ARG A 19 -2.06 9.13 15.20
C ARG A 19 -3.08 9.22 14.07
N ILE A 20 -2.77 9.94 13.00
CA ILE A 20 -3.63 9.99 11.81
C ILE A 20 -3.75 8.58 11.21
N THR A 21 -2.63 7.86 11.04
CA THR A 21 -2.60 6.45 10.60
C THR A 21 -3.47 5.55 11.47
N LEU A 22 -3.37 5.66 12.79
CA LEU A 22 -4.19 4.87 13.72
C LEU A 22 -5.68 5.21 13.56
N VAL A 23 -6.03 6.50 13.59
CA VAL A 23 -7.42 6.95 13.51
C VAL A 23 -8.04 6.56 12.17
N ARG A 24 -7.35 6.79 11.05
CA ARG A 24 -7.85 6.40 9.72
C ARG A 24 -8.08 4.89 9.64
N THR A 25 -7.21 4.09 10.25
CA THR A 25 -7.35 2.63 10.26
C THR A 25 -8.58 2.19 11.03
N VAL A 26 -8.76 2.70 12.25
CA VAL A 26 -9.95 2.38 13.06
C VAL A 26 -11.22 2.82 12.34
N VAL A 27 -11.26 4.03 11.80
CA VAL A 27 -12.43 4.54 11.06
C VAL A 27 -12.74 3.69 9.84
N ALA A 28 -11.74 3.40 8.99
CA ALA A 28 -11.94 2.57 7.80
C ALA A 28 -12.40 1.15 8.15
N MET A 29 -11.87 0.56 9.23
CA MET A 29 -12.28 -0.77 9.69
C MET A 29 -13.71 -0.80 10.26
N VAL A 30 -14.11 0.24 11.00
CA VAL A 30 -15.50 0.40 11.47
C VAL A 30 -16.46 0.52 10.28
N ILE A 31 -16.11 1.34 9.29
CA ILE A 31 -16.91 1.48 8.06
C ILE A 31 -16.97 0.14 7.30
N ALA A 32 -15.86 -0.61 7.22
CA ALA A 32 -15.86 -1.94 6.61
C ALA A 32 -16.79 -2.92 7.35
N ALA A 33 -16.83 -2.87 8.69
CA ALA A 33 -17.77 -3.69 9.48
C ALA A 33 -19.24 -3.29 9.23
N ILE A 34 -19.52 -2.00 9.07
CA ILE A 34 -20.86 -1.52 8.67
C ILE A 34 -21.20 -2.01 7.26
N ALA A 35 -20.24 -1.96 6.32
CA ALA A 35 -20.42 -2.49 4.97
C ALA A 35 -20.74 -4.00 4.99
N PHE A 36 -20.03 -4.80 5.79
CA PHE A 36 -20.34 -6.21 6.01
C PHE A 36 -21.77 -6.44 6.50
N ARG A 37 -22.23 -5.61 7.46
CA ARG A 37 -23.55 -5.77 8.05
C ARG A 37 -24.67 -5.38 7.10
N THR A 38 -24.46 -4.35 6.31
CA THR A 38 -25.50 -3.73 5.46
C THR A 38 -25.51 -4.24 4.03
N GLY A 39 -24.38 -4.75 3.53
CA GLY A 39 -24.21 -5.14 2.14
C GLY A 39 -24.33 -3.98 1.14
N ALA A 40 -24.22 -2.72 1.59
CA ALA A 40 -24.38 -1.58 0.70
C ALA A 40 -23.04 -1.16 0.07
N LEU A 41 -23.03 -1.01 -1.26
CA LEU A 41 -21.85 -0.54 -2.01
C LEU A 41 -21.37 0.84 -1.54
N SER A 42 -22.29 1.72 -1.14
CA SER A 42 -21.96 3.06 -0.65
C SER A 42 -21.01 3.02 0.55
N TRP A 43 -21.23 2.10 1.50
CA TRP A 43 -20.35 1.95 2.66
C TRP A 43 -18.95 1.45 2.27
N LEU A 44 -18.83 0.59 1.26
CA LEU A 44 -17.53 0.17 0.72
C LEU A 44 -16.79 1.35 0.08
N VAL A 45 -17.49 2.17 -0.72
CA VAL A 45 -16.90 3.36 -1.35
C VAL A 45 -16.43 4.37 -0.30
N ILE A 46 -17.27 4.64 0.71
CA ILE A 46 -16.91 5.53 1.84
C ILE A 46 -15.70 4.96 2.61
N GLY A 47 -15.67 3.64 2.84
CA GLY A 47 -14.57 2.98 3.54
C GLY A 47 -13.23 3.12 2.81
N TYR A 48 -13.21 2.88 1.51
CA TYR A 48 -12.01 3.10 0.68
C TYR A 48 -11.62 4.58 0.60
N ALA A 49 -12.59 5.50 0.49
CA ALA A 49 -12.32 6.93 0.49
C ALA A 49 -11.69 7.39 1.82
N ALA A 50 -12.24 6.96 2.96
CA ALA A 50 -11.70 7.26 4.28
C ALA A 50 -10.27 6.71 4.44
N TYR A 51 -10.03 5.49 3.97
CA TYR A 51 -8.70 4.88 3.92
C TYR A 51 -7.71 5.73 3.11
N TRP A 52 -8.01 6.03 1.84
CA TRP A 52 -7.08 6.74 0.96
C TRP A 52 -6.83 8.19 1.38
N ILE A 53 -7.88 8.91 1.79
CA ILE A 53 -7.73 10.30 2.24
C ILE A 53 -6.85 10.36 3.49
N GLY A 54 -7.08 9.44 4.44
CA GLY A 54 -6.25 9.34 5.63
C GLY A 54 -4.78 9.02 5.31
N ASP A 55 -4.53 8.07 4.41
CA ASP A 55 -3.18 7.65 3.99
C ASP A 55 -2.42 8.80 3.31
N MET A 56 -3.10 9.56 2.45
CA MET A 56 -2.49 10.75 1.87
C MET A 56 -2.19 11.82 2.94
N ALA A 57 -3.05 11.95 3.94
CA ALA A 57 -2.92 12.94 5.01
C ALA A 57 -1.76 12.63 5.95
N ASP A 58 -1.60 11.39 6.43
CA ASP A 58 -0.51 11.05 7.36
C ASP A 58 0.87 11.29 6.74
N GLY A 59 1.07 10.88 5.49
CA GLY A 59 2.31 11.08 4.77
C GLY A 59 2.58 12.56 4.50
N ALA A 60 1.54 13.33 4.16
CA ALA A 60 1.68 14.77 3.96
C ALA A 60 2.09 15.49 5.25
N VAL A 61 1.45 15.15 6.37
CA VAL A 61 1.78 15.70 7.69
C VAL A 61 3.19 15.28 8.13
N ALA A 62 3.60 14.03 7.88
CA ALA A 62 4.94 13.55 8.22
C ALA A 62 6.03 14.38 7.52
N ARG A 63 5.87 14.63 6.22
CA ARG A 63 6.80 15.46 5.43
C ARG A 63 6.79 16.92 5.88
N TYR A 64 5.60 17.47 6.08
CA TYR A 64 5.45 18.87 6.50
C TYR A 64 6.10 19.13 7.87
N ARG A 65 5.99 18.18 8.79
CA ARG A 65 6.50 18.31 10.17
C ARG A 65 7.90 17.73 10.37
N ASN A 66 8.53 17.18 9.32
CA ASN A 66 9.79 16.42 9.42
C ASN A 66 9.73 15.29 10.47
N GLU A 67 8.56 14.64 10.58
CA GLU A 67 8.29 13.53 11.51
C GLU A 67 8.35 12.15 10.81
N GLU A 68 8.88 12.08 9.59
CA GLU A 68 9.10 10.82 8.88
C GLU A 68 10.05 9.90 9.65
N SER A 69 9.67 8.62 9.77
CA SER A 69 10.47 7.61 10.46
C SER A 69 10.25 6.22 9.86
N VAL A 70 11.24 5.35 10.05
CA VAL A 70 11.16 3.94 9.63
C VAL A 70 9.99 3.24 10.33
N ALA A 71 9.87 3.42 11.65
CA ALA A 71 8.76 2.85 12.42
C ALA A 71 7.39 3.36 11.95
N GLY A 72 7.26 4.66 11.65
CA GLY A 72 6.04 5.23 11.07
C GLY A 72 5.70 4.62 9.71
N ALA A 73 6.69 4.48 8.82
CA ALA A 73 6.48 3.85 7.51
C ALA A 73 6.07 2.37 7.61
N VAL A 74 6.65 1.62 8.56
CA VAL A 74 6.23 0.22 8.80
C VAL A 74 4.80 0.17 9.36
N PHE A 75 4.47 1.04 10.31
CA PHE A 75 3.13 1.12 10.89
C PHE A 75 2.08 1.43 9.82
N ASP A 76 2.36 2.43 8.99
CA ASP A 76 1.57 2.82 7.82
C ASP A 76 1.33 1.64 6.86
N ILE A 77 2.39 0.94 6.45
CA ILE A 77 2.28 -0.24 5.59
C ILE A 77 1.39 -1.33 6.20
N VAL A 78 1.50 -1.58 7.51
CA VAL A 78 0.71 -2.61 8.19
C VAL A 78 -0.77 -2.22 8.25
N CYS A 79 -1.04 -0.97 8.64
CA CYS A 79 -2.36 -0.36 8.69
C CYS A 79 -3.06 -0.40 7.32
N ASP A 80 -2.34 -0.10 6.25
CA ASP A 80 -2.83 -0.18 4.87
C ASP A 80 -3.33 -1.58 4.50
N ARG A 81 -2.58 -2.62 4.91
CA ARG A 81 -2.98 -4.00 4.63
C ARG A 81 -4.18 -4.40 5.46
N ALA A 82 -4.23 -4.02 6.74
CA ALA A 82 -5.38 -4.29 7.58
C ALA A 82 -6.68 -3.66 7.03
N CYS A 83 -6.63 -2.37 6.66
CA CYS A 83 -7.76 -1.67 6.03
C CYS A 83 -8.17 -2.34 4.72
N SER A 84 -7.21 -2.54 3.81
CA SER A 84 -7.49 -3.10 2.49
C SER A 84 -8.03 -4.52 2.56
N PHE A 85 -7.55 -5.34 3.49
CA PHE A 85 -8.01 -6.72 3.67
C PHE A 85 -9.44 -6.75 4.18
N LEU A 86 -9.77 -5.96 5.20
CA LEU A 86 -11.11 -5.96 5.77
C LEU A 86 -12.13 -5.39 4.77
N LEU A 87 -11.78 -4.32 4.05
CA LEU A 87 -12.61 -3.76 2.99
C LEU A 87 -12.79 -4.73 1.81
N ALA A 88 -11.72 -5.40 1.38
CA ALA A 88 -11.80 -6.42 0.33
C ALA A 88 -12.67 -7.59 0.77
N ALA A 89 -12.55 -8.06 2.01
CA ALA A 89 -13.38 -9.12 2.55
C ALA A 89 -14.86 -8.70 2.60
N ALA A 90 -15.16 -7.45 2.98
CA ALA A 90 -16.52 -6.91 2.94
C ALA A 90 -17.06 -6.87 1.51
N PHE A 91 -16.23 -6.49 0.54
CA PHE A 91 -16.57 -6.50 -0.88
C PHE A 91 -16.87 -7.92 -1.40
N MET A 92 -16.02 -8.90 -1.06
CA MET A 92 -16.20 -10.31 -1.43
C MET A 92 -17.49 -10.89 -0.85
N ALA A 93 -17.78 -10.62 0.43
CA ALA A 93 -18.98 -11.10 1.09
C ALA A 93 -20.26 -10.50 0.52
N THR A 94 -20.19 -9.23 0.11
CA THR A 94 -21.34 -8.51 -0.46
C THR A 94 -21.56 -8.85 -1.95
N PHE A 95 -20.47 -9.01 -2.71
CA PHE A 95 -20.49 -9.22 -4.15
C PHE A 95 -19.64 -10.45 -4.53
N PRO A 96 -20.19 -11.68 -4.48
CA PRO A 96 -19.42 -12.92 -4.69
C PRO A 96 -18.67 -13.00 -6.03
N ALA A 97 -19.17 -12.34 -7.09
CA ALA A 97 -18.48 -12.26 -8.38
C ALA A 97 -17.10 -11.58 -8.31
N THR A 98 -16.81 -10.86 -7.23
CA THR A 98 -15.55 -10.15 -7.01
C THR A 98 -14.48 -11.00 -6.30
N ILE A 99 -14.82 -12.22 -5.84
CA ILE A 99 -13.90 -13.09 -5.09
C ILE A 99 -12.63 -13.37 -5.88
N GLY A 100 -12.74 -13.78 -7.15
CA GLY A 100 -11.59 -14.11 -7.98
C GLY A 100 -10.58 -12.95 -8.13
N PRO A 101 -10.96 -11.76 -8.66
CA PRO A 101 -10.02 -10.66 -8.82
C PRO A 101 -9.51 -10.15 -7.48
N LEU A 102 -10.34 -10.14 -6.43
CA LEU A 102 -9.89 -9.72 -5.10
C LEU A 102 -8.95 -10.74 -4.45
N ALA A 103 -9.07 -12.04 -4.71
CA ALA A 103 -8.12 -13.03 -4.22
C ALA A 103 -6.72 -12.81 -4.83
N ILE A 104 -6.66 -12.51 -6.14
CA ILE A 104 -5.41 -12.12 -6.82
C ILE A 104 -4.87 -10.83 -6.19
N PHE A 105 -5.73 -9.84 -5.97
CA PHE A 105 -5.35 -8.59 -5.31
C PHE A 105 -4.79 -8.83 -3.89
N LEU A 106 -5.40 -9.70 -3.08
CA LEU A 106 -4.92 -9.99 -1.73
C LEU A 106 -3.54 -10.66 -1.74
N VAL A 107 -3.26 -11.56 -2.68
CA VAL A 107 -1.92 -12.14 -2.84
C VAL A 107 -0.92 -11.08 -3.30
N GLN A 108 -1.25 -10.29 -4.33
CA GLN A 108 -0.33 -9.29 -4.85
C GLN A 108 -0.06 -8.19 -3.80
N PHE A 109 -1.11 -7.58 -3.25
CA PHE A 109 -1.01 -6.43 -2.36
C PHE A 109 -0.64 -6.85 -0.94
N GLY A 110 -1.26 -7.91 -0.43
CA GLY A 110 -1.08 -8.36 0.94
C GLY A 110 0.24 -9.06 1.21
N VAL A 111 0.78 -9.77 0.20
CA VAL A 111 1.98 -10.59 0.36
C VAL A 111 3.14 -9.99 -0.42
N LEU A 112 3.07 -9.97 -1.75
CA LEU A 112 4.21 -9.58 -2.59
C LEU A 112 4.56 -8.11 -2.43
N ASP A 113 3.59 -7.21 -2.59
CA ASP A 113 3.76 -5.77 -2.44
C ASP A 113 4.10 -5.39 -0.99
N LYS A 114 3.58 -6.12 0.00
CA LYS A 114 3.97 -5.92 1.41
C LYS A 114 5.44 -6.23 1.62
N MET A 115 5.92 -7.40 1.15
CA MET A 115 7.34 -7.77 1.27
C MET A 115 8.22 -6.80 0.49
N LEU A 116 7.80 -6.40 -0.71
CA LEU A 116 8.50 -5.41 -1.52
C LEU A 116 8.54 -4.04 -0.82
N SER A 117 7.44 -3.62 -0.21
CA SER A 117 7.32 -2.37 0.55
C SER A 117 8.06 -2.40 1.88
N LEU A 118 8.40 -3.58 2.42
CA LEU A 118 9.27 -3.69 3.60
C LEU A 118 10.75 -3.84 3.21
N ALA A 119 11.06 -4.06 1.93
CA ALA A 119 12.43 -4.26 1.47
C ALA A 119 13.32 -3.02 1.66
N PHE A 120 12.76 -1.81 1.80
CA PHE A 120 13.55 -0.61 2.12
C PHE A 120 14.33 -0.75 3.43
N LEU A 121 13.85 -1.59 4.36
CA LEU A 121 14.52 -1.88 5.63
C LEU A 121 15.90 -2.52 5.45
N LEU A 122 16.16 -3.12 4.28
CA LEU A 122 17.46 -3.72 3.96
C LEU A 122 18.55 -2.66 3.67
N TRP A 123 18.18 -1.40 3.45
CA TRP A 123 19.11 -0.31 3.14
C TRP A 123 19.08 0.79 4.20
N PRO A 124 20.12 0.87 5.07
CA PRO A 124 20.26 1.97 6.03
C PRO A 124 20.22 3.34 5.33
N GLY A 125 19.46 4.27 5.89
CA GLY A 125 19.26 5.62 5.32
C GLY A 125 18.08 5.76 4.36
N THR A 126 17.39 4.66 4.05
CA THR A 126 16.08 4.71 3.38
C THR A 126 14.98 4.71 4.43
N LEU A 127 14.26 5.83 4.58
CA LEU A 127 13.24 5.96 5.66
C LEU A 127 11.93 5.23 5.34
N SER A 128 11.60 5.09 4.07
CA SER A 128 10.34 4.52 3.61
C SER A 128 10.46 4.13 2.12
N PRO A 129 9.48 3.40 1.56
CA PRO A 129 9.46 3.08 0.13
C PRO A 129 9.49 4.31 -0.78
N ASN A 130 9.07 5.48 -0.29
CA ASN A 130 9.13 6.74 -1.04
C ASN A 130 10.55 7.11 -1.46
N TYR A 131 11.55 6.68 -0.69
CA TYR A 131 12.96 6.97 -0.93
C TYR A 131 13.69 5.85 -1.66
N PHE A 132 12.98 4.79 -2.07
CA PHE A 132 13.60 3.64 -2.72
C PHE A 132 14.23 3.98 -4.09
N TYR A 133 13.90 5.14 -4.67
CA TYR A 133 14.60 5.65 -5.85
C TYR A 133 16.12 5.85 -5.62
N LYS A 134 16.55 6.02 -4.37
CA LYS A 134 17.97 6.09 -3.98
C LYS A 134 18.66 4.73 -4.04
N VAL A 135 17.90 3.64 -4.00
CA VAL A 135 18.40 2.26 -4.12
C VAL A 135 18.24 1.79 -5.55
N ASP A 136 17.01 1.78 -6.05
CA ASP A 136 16.69 1.37 -7.41
C ASP A 136 15.48 2.14 -7.97
N ARG A 137 15.77 3.06 -8.89
CA ARG A 137 14.77 3.92 -9.53
C ARG A 137 13.72 3.13 -10.32
N PRO A 138 14.04 2.07 -11.07
CA PRO A 138 13.02 1.27 -11.76
C PRO A 138 12.00 0.63 -10.81
N ILE A 139 12.44 -0.04 -9.73
CA ILE A 139 11.50 -0.60 -8.74
C ILE A 139 10.64 0.52 -8.14
N TRP A 140 11.24 1.66 -7.80
CA TRP A 140 10.49 2.80 -7.28
C TRP A 140 9.46 3.33 -8.28
N LEU A 141 9.81 3.48 -9.56
CA LEU A 141 8.90 3.97 -10.59
C LEU A 141 7.66 3.10 -10.72
N TRP A 142 7.84 1.78 -10.72
CA TRP A 142 6.76 0.81 -10.89
C TRP A 142 5.84 0.68 -9.68
N ASN A 143 6.29 1.03 -8.47
CA ASN A 143 5.56 0.72 -7.23
C ASN A 143 5.23 1.95 -6.38
N TRP A 144 6.14 2.91 -6.28
CA TRP A 144 6.06 3.98 -5.28
C TRP A 144 6.20 5.39 -5.84
N SER A 145 6.32 5.55 -7.16
CA SER A 145 6.08 6.84 -7.80
C SER A 145 4.65 7.32 -7.51
N LYS A 146 4.42 8.64 -7.51
CA LYS A 146 3.09 9.23 -7.28
C LYS A 146 1.99 8.56 -8.13
N PRO A 147 2.15 8.39 -9.46
CA PRO A 147 1.13 7.69 -10.25
C PRO A 147 1.03 6.20 -9.89
N ALA A 148 2.15 5.49 -9.69
CA ALA A 148 2.12 4.07 -9.35
C ALA A 148 1.39 3.80 -8.02
N LYS A 149 1.58 4.66 -7.01
CA LYS A 149 0.86 4.58 -5.75
C LYS A 149 -0.63 4.78 -5.93
N ALA A 150 -1.02 5.81 -6.66
CA ALA A 150 -2.43 6.11 -6.89
C ALA A 150 -3.15 4.94 -7.57
N VAL A 151 -2.51 4.30 -8.55
CA VAL A 151 -3.17 3.21 -9.31
C VAL A 151 -3.17 1.86 -8.58
N ASN A 152 -2.20 1.57 -7.69
CA ASN A 152 -2.00 0.22 -7.15
C ASN A 152 -3.26 -0.38 -6.48
N THR A 153 -3.94 0.39 -5.64
CA THR A 153 -5.20 -0.02 -5.00
C THR A 153 -6.43 0.56 -5.70
N ALA A 154 -6.37 1.83 -6.14
CA ALA A 154 -7.54 2.49 -6.69
C ALA A 154 -8.00 1.86 -8.00
N ALA A 155 -7.08 1.43 -8.87
CA ALA A 155 -7.46 0.80 -10.13
C ALA A 155 -8.27 -0.48 -9.91
N VAL A 156 -7.90 -1.30 -8.92
CA VAL A 156 -8.64 -2.53 -8.58
C VAL A 156 -10.04 -2.18 -8.09
N VAL A 157 -10.16 -1.31 -7.08
CA VAL A 157 -11.47 -0.94 -6.50
C VAL A 157 -12.38 -0.27 -7.54
N ILE A 158 -11.85 0.67 -8.32
CA ILE A 158 -12.61 1.34 -9.38
C ILE A 158 -13.04 0.33 -10.44
N SER A 159 -12.17 -0.61 -10.84
CA SER A 159 -12.55 -1.65 -11.80
C SER A 159 -13.70 -2.53 -11.30
N LEU A 160 -13.75 -2.83 -10.00
CA LEU A 160 -14.85 -3.59 -9.39
C LEU A 160 -16.17 -2.83 -9.45
N ILE A 161 -16.14 -1.52 -9.14
CA ILE A 161 -17.30 -0.64 -9.23
C ILE A 161 -17.78 -0.55 -10.69
N VAL A 162 -16.87 -0.34 -11.65
CA VAL A 162 -17.20 -0.32 -13.08
C VAL A 162 -17.80 -1.65 -13.51
N ALA A 163 -17.20 -2.78 -13.13
CA ALA A 163 -17.71 -4.10 -13.47
C ALA A 163 -19.10 -4.36 -12.86
N HIS A 164 -19.37 -3.87 -11.65
CA HIS A 164 -20.69 -3.96 -11.02
C HIS A 164 -21.76 -3.20 -11.83
N HIS A 165 -21.43 -2.00 -12.35
CA HIS A 165 -22.38 -1.20 -13.12
C HIS A 165 -22.53 -1.63 -14.59
N THR A 166 -21.47 -2.15 -15.20
CA THR A 166 -21.42 -2.46 -16.65
C THR A 166 -21.54 -3.95 -16.98
N GLY A 167 -21.39 -4.83 -16.00
CA GLY A 167 -21.31 -6.29 -16.19
C GLY A 167 -19.97 -6.78 -16.76
N ALA A 168 -18.97 -5.90 -16.96
CA ALA A 168 -17.66 -6.27 -17.50
C ALA A 168 -16.76 -6.99 -16.47
N HIS A 169 -17.16 -8.19 -16.04
CA HIS A 169 -16.48 -8.93 -14.97
C HIS A 169 -15.03 -9.33 -15.26
N TRP A 170 -14.61 -9.34 -16.53
CA TRP A 170 -13.21 -9.61 -16.92
C TRP A 170 -12.27 -8.44 -16.55
N PHE A 171 -12.79 -7.22 -16.45
CA PHE A 171 -11.97 -6.01 -16.29
C PHE A 171 -11.18 -5.99 -14.96
N PRO A 172 -11.79 -6.29 -13.79
CA PRO A 172 -11.06 -6.42 -12.53
C PRO A 172 -9.96 -7.49 -12.54
N TYR A 173 -10.17 -8.60 -13.25
CA TYR A 173 -9.13 -9.63 -13.39
C TYR A 173 -7.93 -9.06 -14.15
N GLY A 174 -8.16 -8.38 -15.27
CA GLY A 174 -7.09 -7.76 -16.05
C GLY A 174 -6.26 -6.79 -15.21
N ILE A 175 -6.91 -5.95 -14.41
CA ILE A 175 -6.23 -5.01 -13.51
C ILE A 175 -5.45 -5.74 -12.41
N ALA A 176 -6.08 -6.71 -11.73
CA ALA A 176 -5.43 -7.46 -10.64
C ALA A 176 -4.23 -8.28 -11.12
N ILE A 177 -4.34 -8.94 -12.28
CA ILE A 177 -3.25 -9.70 -12.93
C ILE A 177 -2.14 -8.75 -13.37
N GLY A 178 -2.48 -7.62 -13.99
CA GLY A 178 -1.49 -6.61 -14.38
C GLY A 178 -0.68 -6.11 -13.18
N ALA A 179 -1.35 -5.78 -12.08
CA ALA A 179 -0.69 -5.41 -10.83
C ALA A 179 0.20 -6.53 -10.29
N LEU A 180 -0.28 -7.78 -10.30
CA LEU A 180 0.50 -8.94 -9.89
C LEU A 180 1.77 -9.12 -10.72
N VAL A 181 1.70 -9.00 -12.05
CA VAL A 181 2.86 -9.08 -12.95
C VAL A 181 3.90 -8.01 -12.59
N VAL A 182 3.46 -6.78 -12.32
CA VAL A 182 4.36 -5.71 -11.86
C VAL A 182 5.05 -6.08 -10.55
N LYS A 183 4.33 -6.67 -9.57
CA LYS A 183 4.94 -7.11 -8.31
C LYS A 183 5.93 -8.24 -8.51
N VAL A 184 5.59 -9.26 -9.31
CA VAL A 184 6.49 -10.37 -9.63
C VAL A 184 7.77 -9.86 -10.31
N ALA A 185 7.65 -8.98 -11.31
CA ALA A 185 8.79 -8.39 -11.98
C ALA A 185 9.66 -7.55 -11.03
N SER A 186 9.03 -6.77 -10.14
CA SER A 186 9.71 -5.94 -9.15
C SER A 186 10.45 -6.79 -8.11
N THR A 187 9.82 -7.84 -7.59
CA THR A 187 10.43 -8.79 -6.65
C THR A 187 11.56 -9.56 -7.32
N TYR A 188 11.38 -10.03 -8.55
CA TYR A 188 12.46 -10.69 -9.30
C TYR A 188 13.68 -9.76 -9.48
N ARG A 189 13.44 -8.51 -9.86
CA ARG A 189 14.49 -7.48 -9.96
C ARG A 189 15.18 -7.28 -8.61
N LEU A 190 14.43 -7.13 -7.53
CA LEU A 190 14.99 -6.99 -6.18
C LEU A 190 15.88 -8.19 -5.81
N LEU A 191 15.40 -9.42 -6.03
CA LEU A 191 16.16 -10.64 -5.72
C LEU A 191 17.43 -10.77 -6.56
N THR A 192 17.40 -10.37 -7.83
CA THR A 192 18.61 -10.38 -8.68
C THR A 192 19.64 -9.34 -8.23
N ILE A 193 19.19 -8.19 -7.72
CA ILE A 193 20.06 -7.19 -7.08
C ILE A 193 20.68 -7.76 -5.79
N LEU A 194 19.87 -8.31 -4.89
CA LEU A 194 20.34 -8.88 -3.62
C LEU A 194 21.31 -10.05 -3.82
N ARG A 195 21.17 -10.81 -4.91
CA ARG A 195 22.07 -11.91 -5.27
C ARG A 195 23.31 -11.46 -6.06
N GLY A 196 23.50 -10.17 -6.28
CA GLY A 196 24.63 -9.63 -7.06
C GLY A 196 24.59 -9.98 -8.56
N ARG A 197 23.46 -10.51 -9.06
CA ARG A 197 23.31 -10.87 -10.48
C ARG A 197 23.02 -9.67 -11.38
N ARG A 198 22.59 -8.55 -10.77
CA ARG A 198 22.29 -7.30 -11.46
C ARG A 198 22.68 -6.13 -10.55
N PRO A 199 23.33 -5.08 -11.06
CA PRO A 199 23.54 -3.87 -10.27
C PRO A 199 22.22 -3.12 -10.02
N ALA A 200 22.08 -2.53 -8.84
CA ALA A 200 21.01 -1.58 -8.56
C ALA A 200 21.22 -0.30 -9.38
N VAL A 201 20.13 0.41 -9.71
CA VAL A 201 20.20 1.65 -10.50
C VAL A 201 19.56 2.80 -9.73
N PRO A 202 20.32 3.47 -8.82
CA PRO A 202 19.87 4.67 -8.13
C PRO A 202 19.51 5.80 -9.09
N ALA A 203 18.59 6.67 -8.69
CA ALA A 203 18.45 7.96 -9.35
C ALA A 203 19.69 8.81 -9.05
N LEU A 204 20.23 9.49 -10.07
CA LEU A 204 21.28 10.49 -9.88
C LEU A 204 20.77 11.53 -8.87
N ALA A 205 21.61 11.87 -7.89
CA ALA A 205 21.32 12.99 -7.01
C ALA A 205 21.13 14.24 -7.87
N ALA A 206 19.92 14.82 -7.81
CA ALA A 206 19.66 16.14 -8.36
C ALA A 206 20.20 17.20 -7.40
#